data_AF-A0A832GPR5-F1
#
_entry.id   AF-A0A832GPR5-F1
#
_cell.length_a   1.000
_cell.length_b   1.000
_cell.length_c   1.000
_cell.angle_alpha   90.00
_cell.angle_beta   90.00
_cell.angle_gamma   90.00
#
_symmetry.space_group_name_H-M   'P 1'
#
loop_
_entity.id
_entity.type
_entity.pdbx_description
1 polymer ?
#
loop_
_entity_poly.entity_id
_entity_poly.type
_entity_poly.pdbx_seq_one_letter_code
_entity_poly.pdbx_strand_id
1 'polypeptide(L)'
;DYYHPQRSKGTLLCYYRHRVVQNPYFKPGHVDITAHVDFTLLAELGEKYGFQNLGFTQQGSYLASLGIDKVFEEVSEGSFRDREALKMLLLPEGLGQSHWVLAQGRFFGGRPKAKFAGFRFSNRLGLLR
;
A
#
# COMPACT_ATOMS: atom_id res chain seq x y z
N ASP A 1 3.77 12.00 -1.32
CA ASP A 1 3.82 12.53 -2.70
C ASP A 1 5.05 11.97 -3.40
N TYR A 2 4.88 11.48 -4.63
CA TYR A 2 5.90 10.76 -5.40
C TYR A 2 6.97 11.71 -5.96
N TYR A 3 6.56 12.83 -6.56
CA TYR A 3 7.43 13.83 -7.22
C TYR A 3 7.78 15.01 -6.30
N HIS A 4 7.70 14.83 -4.99
CA HIS A 4 7.98 15.90 -4.03
C HIS A 4 9.41 16.47 -4.21
N PRO A 5 9.63 17.81 -4.18
CA PRO A 5 10.95 18.40 -4.44
C PRO A 5 12.09 17.88 -3.56
N GLN A 6 11.77 17.47 -2.32
CA GLN A 6 12.76 16.88 -1.40
C GLN A 6 13.21 15.46 -1.78
N ARG A 7 12.52 14.78 -2.72
CA ARG A 7 12.89 13.46 -3.26
C ARG A 7 13.79 13.59 -4.48
N SER A 8 14.84 14.39 -4.39
CA SER A 8 15.77 14.68 -5.51
C SER A 8 16.56 13.47 -6.00
N LYS A 9 16.64 12.39 -5.20
CA LYS A 9 17.29 11.12 -5.57
C LYS A 9 16.30 10.06 -6.08
N GLY A 10 15.02 10.41 -6.24
CA GLY A 10 13.97 9.45 -6.58
C GLY A 10 13.69 8.45 -5.46
N THR A 11 13.28 7.24 -5.85
CA THR A 11 12.73 6.22 -4.95
C THR A 11 13.44 4.87 -5.04
N LEU A 12 14.49 4.77 -5.87
CA LEU A 12 15.25 3.53 -6.08
C LEU A 12 15.97 3.13 -4.79
N LEU A 13 15.77 1.90 -4.36
CA LEU A 13 16.42 1.28 -3.21
C LEU A 13 16.93 -0.10 -3.61
N CYS A 14 18.11 -0.47 -3.11
CA CYS A 14 18.62 -1.84 -3.27
C CYS A 14 18.74 -2.50 -1.90
N TYR A 15 18.42 -3.79 -1.82
CA TYR A 15 18.51 -4.58 -0.60
C TYR A 15 19.43 -5.79 -0.80
N TYR A 16 20.40 -5.94 0.11
CA TYR A 16 21.28 -7.10 0.19
C TYR A 16 21.27 -7.62 1.62
N ARG A 17 20.78 -8.85 1.85
CA ARG A 17 20.75 -9.50 3.18
C ARG A 17 20.18 -8.58 4.28
N HIS A 18 18.97 -8.05 4.06
CA HIS A 18 18.25 -7.14 4.96
C HIS A 18 18.94 -5.80 5.23
N ARG A 19 19.87 -5.36 4.36
CA ARG A 19 20.53 -4.05 4.46
C ARG A 19 20.32 -3.24 3.19
N VAL A 20 20.11 -1.95 3.36
CA VAL A 20 20.01 -1.00 2.25
C VAL A 20 21.38 -0.76 1.65
N VAL A 21 21.46 -0.83 0.33
CA VAL A 21 22.63 -0.49 -0.49
C VAL A 21 22.19 0.55 -1.52
N GLN A 22 23.02 1.54 -1.80
CA GLN A 22 22.67 2.62 -2.75
C GLN A 22 23.09 2.33 -4.19
N ASN A 23 24.04 1.43 -4.41
CA ASN A 23 24.58 1.12 -5.72
C ASN A 23 23.84 -0.08 -6.36
N PRO A 24 23.05 0.12 -7.43
CA PRO A 24 22.36 -0.98 -8.12
C PRO A 24 23.32 -1.95 -8.83
N TYR A 25 24.55 -1.53 -9.10
CA TYR A 25 25.59 -2.38 -9.69
C TYR A 25 26.32 -3.24 -8.65
N PHE A 26 25.96 -3.13 -7.37
CA PHE A 26 26.52 -3.99 -6.32
C PHE A 26 25.98 -5.42 -6.48
N LYS A 27 26.85 -6.37 -6.83
CA LYS A 27 26.53 -7.81 -6.97
C LYS A 27 25.25 -8.09 -7.80
N PRO A 28 25.28 -7.84 -9.12
CA PRO A 28 24.14 -8.10 -9.99
C PRO A 28 23.60 -9.53 -9.83
N GLY A 29 22.27 -9.67 -9.79
CA GLY A 29 21.59 -10.94 -9.56
C GLY A 29 21.50 -11.39 -8.09
N HIS A 30 22.16 -10.69 -7.15
CA HIS A 30 22.12 -11.00 -5.71
C HIS A 30 21.50 -9.90 -4.86
N VAL A 31 21.09 -8.81 -5.49
CA VAL A 31 20.42 -7.67 -4.85
C VAL A 31 18.99 -7.57 -5.34
N ASP A 32 18.08 -7.31 -4.42
CA ASP A 32 16.74 -6.87 -4.76
C ASP A 32 16.78 -5.36 -5.08
N ILE A 33 16.09 -4.94 -6.13
CA ILE A 33 16.03 -3.55 -6.59
C ILE A 33 14.56 -3.15 -6.63
N THR A 34 14.20 -2.17 -5.81
CA THR A 34 12.82 -1.69 -5.67
C THR A 34 12.73 -0.19 -5.91
N ALA A 35 11.52 0.27 -6.18
CA ALA A 35 11.15 1.67 -6.18
C ALA A 35 9.77 1.81 -5.54
N HIS A 36 9.45 2.99 -5.01
CA HIS A 36 8.08 3.28 -4.61
C HIS A 36 7.15 3.19 -5.84
N VAL A 37 5.88 2.89 -5.60
CA VAL A 37 4.85 2.89 -6.65
C VAL A 37 4.33 4.31 -6.86
N ASP A 38 4.26 4.73 -8.12
CA ASP A 38 3.51 5.93 -8.54
C ASP A 38 2.04 5.54 -8.73
N PHE A 39 1.23 5.78 -7.70
CA PHE A 39 -0.19 5.43 -7.71
C PHE A 39 -1.03 6.32 -8.62
N THR A 40 -0.63 7.56 -8.87
CA THR A 40 -1.32 8.45 -9.80
C THR A 40 -1.17 7.92 -11.21
N LEU A 41 0.06 7.61 -11.62
CA LEU A 41 0.32 6.99 -12.92
C LEU A 41 -0.40 5.64 -13.08
N LEU A 42 -0.40 4.81 -12.04
CA LEU A 42 -1.09 3.51 -12.07
C LEU A 42 -2.62 3.66 -12.21
N ALA A 43 -3.19 4.68 -11.55
CA ALA A 43 -4.61 5.01 -11.65
C ALA A 43 -5.00 5.47 -13.06
N GLU A 44 -4.22 6.39 -13.65
CA GLU A 44 -4.42 6.92 -15.00
C GLU A 44 -4.28 5.83 -16.08
N LEU A 45 -3.24 4.99 -15.97
CA LEU A 45 -3.05 3.87 -16.89
C LEU A 45 -4.19 2.85 -16.80
N GLY A 46 -4.65 2.54 -15.58
CA GLY A 46 -5.80 1.68 -15.39
C GLY A 46 -7.04 2.21 -16.11
N GLU A 47 -7.36 3.48 -15.91
CA GLU A 47 -8.49 4.15 -16.58
C GLU A 47 -8.37 4.12 -18.10
N LYS A 48 -7.18 4.39 -18.64
CA LYS A 48 -6.87 4.30 -20.07
C LYS A 48 -7.17 2.92 -20.65
N TYR A 49 -6.96 1.85 -19.89
CA TYR A 49 -7.24 0.46 -20.30
C TYR A 49 -8.61 -0.06 -19.85
N GLY A 50 -9.50 0.83 -19.40
CA GLY A 50 -10.90 0.51 -19.06
C GLY A 50 -11.10 -0.08 -17.66
N PHE A 51 -10.12 0.04 -16.77
CA PHE A 51 -10.30 -0.20 -15.34
C PHE A 51 -10.94 1.01 -14.68
N GLN A 52 -11.70 0.76 -13.62
CA GLN A 52 -12.23 1.81 -12.76
C GLN A 52 -11.48 1.79 -11.43
N ASN A 53 -11.12 2.98 -10.93
CA ASN A 53 -10.55 3.13 -9.61
C ASN A 53 -11.65 2.97 -8.54
N LEU A 54 -11.56 1.89 -7.77
CA LEU A 54 -12.61 1.44 -6.84
C LEU A 54 -12.41 2.00 -5.43
N GLY A 55 -11.16 2.17 -5.02
CA GLY A 55 -10.78 2.77 -3.75
C GLY A 55 -9.28 2.97 -3.66
N PHE A 56 -8.87 3.97 -2.90
CA PHE A 56 -7.47 4.25 -2.61
C PHE A 56 -7.32 4.70 -1.17
N THR A 57 -6.46 4.08 -0.37
CA THR A 57 -6.24 4.50 1.02
C THR A 57 -4.92 3.95 1.57
N GLN A 58 -4.55 4.36 2.79
CA GLN A 58 -3.39 3.84 3.49
C GLN A 58 -3.70 2.47 4.11
N GLN A 59 -2.68 1.62 4.23
CA GLN A 59 -2.82 0.23 4.71
C GLN A 59 -3.53 0.14 6.07
N GLY A 60 -3.17 0.98 7.04
CA GLY A 60 -3.76 0.93 8.38
C GLY A 60 -5.28 1.15 8.34
N SER A 61 -5.73 2.17 7.58
CA SER A 61 -7.17 2.42 7.38
C SER A 61 -7.86 1.31 6.60
N TYR A 62 -7.17 0.71 5.63
CA TYR A 62 -7.71 -0.40 4.85
C TYR A 62 -7.97 -1.63 5.72
N LEU A 63 -6.97 -2.05 6.51
CA LEU A 63 -7.05 -3.19 7.41
C LEU A 63 -8.09 -2.95 8.51
N ALA A 64 -8.11 -1.75 9.12
CA ALA A 64 -9.15 -1.38 10.08
C ALA A 64 -10.56 -1.55 9.49
N SER A 65 -10.77 -1.09 8.25
CA SER A 65 -12.06 -1.16 7.57
C SER A 65 -12.52 -2.59 7.23
N LEU A 66 -11.61 -3.56 7.20
CA LEU A 66 -11.92 -4.98 6.95
C LEU A 66 -12.38 -5.73 8.21
N GLY A 67 -12.46 -5.06 9.37
CA GLY A 67 -12.87 -5.67 10.63
C GLY A 67 -11.68 -6.18 11.43
N ILE A 68 -10.71 -5.30 11.65
CA ILE A 68 -9.50 -5.62 12.43
C ILE A 68 -9.81 -6.01 13.87
N ASP A 69 -10.98 -5.63 14.39
CA ASP A 69 -11.40 -5.89 15.78
C ASP A 69 -11.38 -7.39 16.10
N LYS A 70 -11.87 -8.23 15.18
CA LYS A 70 -11.84 -9.70 15.34
C LYS A 70 -10.42 -10.24 15.36
N VAL A 71 -9.56 -9.70 14.51
CA VAL A 71 -8.13 -10.06 14.46
C VAL A 71 -7.43 -9.60 15.73
N PHE A 72 -7.81 -8.44 16.26
CA PHE A 72 -7.28 -7.93 17.51
C PHE A 72 -7.67 -8.81 18.70
N GLU A 73 -8.92 -9.28 18.77
CA GLU A 73 -9.35 -10.26 19.78
C GLU A 73 -8.49 -11.53 19.72
N GLU A 74 -8.36 -12.14 18.55
CA GLU A 74 -7.54 -13.35 18.34
C GLU A 74 -6.05 -13.12 18.69
N VAL A 75 -5.48 -12.00 18.26
CA VAL A 75 -4.07 -11.65 18.51
C VAL A 75 -3.82 -11.22 19.95
N SER A 76 -4.83 -10.69 20.65
CA SER A 76 -4.72 -10.33 22.07
C SER A 76 -4.48 -11.55 22.95
N GLU A 77 -5.05 -12.70 22.58
CA GLU A 77 -4.79 -13.99 23.20
C GLU A 77 -3.49 -14.65 22.71
N GLY A 78 -2.96 -14.18 21.58
CA GLY A 78 -1.71 -14.63 20.97
C GLY A 78 -0.42 -14.16 21.67
N SER A 79 0.71 -14.46 21.04
CA SER A 79 2.03 -14.15 21.59
C SER A 79 2.35 -12.65 21.54
N PHE A 80 3.34 -12.21 22.33
CA PHE A 80 3.85 -10.84 22.24
C PHE A 80 4.26 -10.46 20.81
N ARG A 81 4.84 -11.41 20.06
CA ARG A 81 5.26 -11.22 18.68
C ARG A 81 4.09 -10.91 17.75
N ASP A 82 2.95 -11.56 17.95
CA ASP A 82 1.77 -11.36 17.12
C ASP A 82 1.16 -9.98 17.34
N ARG A 83 1.13 -9.53 18.60
CA ARG A 83 0.67 -8.18 18.96
C ARG A 83 1.56 -7.11 18.36
N GLU A 84 2.88 -7.27 18.40
CA GLU A 84 3.82 -6.33 17.77
C GLU A 84 3.73 -6.36 16.24
N ALA A 85 3.50 -7.52 15.63
CA ALA A 85 3.26 -7.60 14.19
C ALA A 85 1.97 -6.87 13.78
N LEU A 86 0.90 -7.02 14.56
CA LEU A 86 -0.36 -6.30 14.31
C LEU A 86 -0.17 -4.78 14.44
N LYS A 87 0.52 -4.32 15.48
CA LYS A 87 0.90 -2.90 15.62
C LYS A 87 1.71 -2.41 14.43
N MET A 88 2.72 -3.18 14.00
CA MET A 88 3.55 -2.85 12.83
C MET A 88 2.71 -2.71 11.55
N LEU A 89 1.66 -3.51 11.37
CA LEU A 89 0.79 -3.43 10.19
C LEU A 89 -0.17 -2.24 10.21
N LEU A 90 -0.64 -1.83 11.39
CA LEU A 90 -1.71 -0.84 11.56
C LEU A 90 -1.22 0.57 11.84
N LEU A 91 -0.19 0.70 12.69
CA LEU A 91 0.19 1.98 13.25
C LEU A 91 1.00 2.82 12.26
N PRO A 92 0.91 4.17 12.35
CA PRO A 92 1.67 5.09 11.51
C PRO A 92 3.18 4.85 11.51
N GLU A 93 3.75 4.49 12.67
CA GLU A 93 5.17 4.27 12.88
C GLU A 93 5.69 3.03 12.14
N GLY A 94 4.78 2.12 11.77
CA GLY A 94 5.08 0.94 10.96
C GLY A 94 4.66 1.11 9.50
N LEU A 95 3.92 0.12 9.03
CA LEU A 95 3.44 0.02 7.65
C LEU A 95 2.11 0.77 7.43
N GLY A 96 1.43 1.18 8.51
CA GLY A 96 0.07 1.71 8.47
C GLY A 96 -0.10 2.93 7.57
N GLN A 97 0.85 3.87 7.59
CA GLN A 97 0.82 5.07 6.74
C GLN A 97 1.79 5.05 5.56
N SER A 98 2.86 4.26 5.65
CA SER A 98 3.88 4.16 4.61
C SER A 98 3.41 3.34 3.40
N HIS A 99 2.46 2.42 3.60
CA HIS A 99 1.91 1.56 2.56
C HIS A 99 0.50 1.99 2.15
N TRP A 100 0.19 1.79 0.87
CA TRP A 100 -1.05 2.22 0.25
C TRP A 100 -1.71 1.06 -0.47
N VAL A 101 -3.05 1.10 -0.52
CA VAL A 101 -3.88 0.13 -1.20
C VAL A 101 -4.68 0.86 -2.28
N LEU A 102 -4.46 0.48 -3.54
CA LEU A 102 -5.29 0.86 -4.67
C LEU A 102 -6.06 -0.39 -5.12
N ALA A 103 -7.38 -0.29 -5.21
CA ALA A 103 -8.20 -1.32 -5.83
C ALA A 103 -8.73 -0.82 -7.18
N GLN A 104 -8.50 -1.61 -8.23
CA GLN A 104 -9.01 -1.37 -9.57
C GLN A 104 -9.79 -2.59 -10.04
N GLY A 105 -10.80 -2.36 -10.89
CA GLY A 105 -11.55 -3.46 -11.48
C GLY A 105 -12.19 -3.06 -12.79
N ARG A 106 -12.42 -4.07 -13.64
CA ARG A 106 -13.11 -3.94 -14.92
C ARG A 106 -14.41 -4.72 -14.84
N PHE A 107 -15.51 -4.09 -15.25
CA PHE A 107 -16.84 -4.65 -15.09
C PHE A 107 -17.59 -4.65 -16.41
N PHE A 108 -18.10 -5.81 -16.79
CA PHE A 108 -18.98 -5.97 -17.94
C PHE A 108 -20.42 -5.78 -17.45
N GLY A 109 -21.05 -4.66 -17.80
CA GLY A 109 -22.40 -4.28 -17.30
C GLY A 109 -22.44 -3.07 -16.36
N GLY A 110 -21.32 -2.35 -16.18
CA GLY A 110 -21.25 -1.14 -15.37
C GLY A 110 -20.67 -1.37 -13.96
N ARG A 111 -20.44 -0.29 -13.21
CA ARG A 111 -19.81 -0.34 -11.89
C ARG A 111 -20.70 -1.06 -10.86
N PRO A 112 -20.15 -1.93 -9.99
CA PRO A 112 -20.89 -2.48 -8.87
C PRO A 112 -21.40 -1.35 -7.96
N LYS A 113 -22.67 -1.43 -7.55
CA LYS A 113 -23.23 -0.50 -6.55
C LYS A 113 -22.67 -0.75 -5.14
N ALA A 114 -22.19 -1.97 -4.88
CA ALA A 114 -21.61 -2.34 -3.60
C ALA A 114 -20.29 -1.58 -3.35
N LYS A 115 -20.15 -1.00 -2.17
CA LYS A 115 -18.89 -0.41 -1.69
C LYS A 115 -18.03 -1.50 -1.07
N PHE A 116 -16.75 -1.52 -1.43
CA PHE A 116 -15.76 -2.43 -0.87
C PHE A 116 -15.50 -2.13 0.60
N ALA A 117 -15.54 -3.17 1.45
CA ALA A 117 -15.43 -3.01 2.90
C ALA A 117 -14.14 -2.31 3.33
N GLY A 118 -13.01 -2.64 2.69
CA GLY A 118 -11.70 -2.06 2.99
C GLY A 118 -11.57 -0.53 2.77
N PHE A 119 -12.56 0.12 2.16
CA PHE A 119 -12.54 1.57 1.93
C PHE A 119 -13.67 2.31 2.67
N ARG A 120 -14.31 1.67 3.66
CA ARG A 120 -15.42 2.25 4.42
C ARG A 120 -14.99 3.41 5.33
N PHE A 121 -13.88 3.27 6.06
CA PHE A 121 -13.42 4.31 6.97
C PHE A 121 -12.62 5.40 6.26
N SER A 122 -11.92 5.06 5.19
CA SER A 122 -11.16 6.03 4.41
C SER A 122 -11.10 5.63 2.94
N ASN A 123 -11.42 6.58 2.08
CA ASN A 123 -11.26 6.46 0.64
C ASN A 123 -10.76 7.80 0.08
N ARG A 124 -9.50 7.83 -0.32
CA ARG A 124 -8.74 9.00 -0.76
C ARG A 124 -8.52 9.03 -2.27
N LEU A 125 -9.44 8.47 -3.07
CA LEU A 125 -9.38 8.53 -4.53
C LEU A 125 -9.17 9.95 -5.09
N GLY A 126 -9.63 10.99 -4.37
CA GLY A 126 -9.40 12.38 -4.76
C GLY A 126 -7.93 12.81 -4.78
N LEU A 127 -7.01 12.05 -4.17
CA LEU A 127 -5.56 12.28 -4.23
C LEU A 127 -4.91 11.76 -5.52
N LEU A 128 -5.63 10.99 -6.33
CA LEU A 128 -5.13 10.40 -7.57
C LEU A 128 -5.58 11.20 -8.81
N ARG A 129 -6.01 12.44 -8.63
CA ARG A 129 -6.51 13.34 -9.67
C ARG A 129 -5.63 14.57 -9.79
#